data_AF-A0A246SLS4-F1
#
_entry.id   AF-A0A246SLS4-F1
#
_cell.length_a   1.000
_cell.length_b   1.000
_cell.length_c   1.000
_cell.angle_alpha   90.00
_cell.angle_beta   90.00
_cell.angle_gamma   90.00
#
_symmetry.space_group_name_H-M   'P 1'
#
loop_
_entity.id
_entity.type
_entity.pdbx_description
1 polymer ?
#
loop_
_entity_poly.entity_id
_entity_poly.type
_entity_poly.pdbx_seq_one_letter_code
_entity_poly.pdbx_strand_id
1 'polypeptide(L)'
;MFRKISAMLSASLLLLPAAAHAQNICKTSYKPGEQIETRFMGMEYALMMFALAEKYCGAPRQQMRPYFLGHLEKHGCGPGTEIYADVEKSIAWLEDASLKRLAQGGDSKLALSDRQVREWASTAVQDLGGCEALKQGQDQGFLK
;
A
#
# COMPACT_ATOMS: atom_id res chain seq x y z
N MET A 1 9.17 65.64 -32.39
CA MET A 1 9.68 64.40 -33.03
C MET A 1 10.41 63.57 -31.98
N PHE A 2 10.17 62.26 -31.98
CA PHE A 2 10.73 61.19 -31.11
C PHE A 2 10.18 61.06 -29.66
N ARG A 3 8.89 60.73 -29.61
CA ARG A 3 8.19 60.05 -28.53
C ARG A 3 8.18 58.53 -28.84
N LYS A 4 8.99 57.71 -28.17
CA LYS A 4 8.92 56.22 -28.13
C LYS A 4 9.57 55.75 -26.82
N ILE A 5 8.82 55.49 -25.74
CA ILE A 5 8.16 54.22 -25.40
C ILE A 5 9.11 53.03 -25.60
N SER A 6 9.88 52.70 -24.56
CA SER A 6 10.53 51.39 -24.37
C SER A 6 10.46 51.01 -22.90
N ALA A 7 9.25 50.72 -22.44
CA ALA A 7 9.00 50.09 -21.15
C ALA A 7 7.80 49.17 -21.32
N MET A 8 7.97 48.08 -22.07
CA MET A 8 7.00 47.00 -22.05
C MET A 8 7.59 45.71 -22.63
N LEU A 9 7.23 44.61 -21.96
CA LEU A 9 7.30 43.22 -22.42
C LEU A 9 8.67 42.52 -22.38
N SER A 10 9.06 42.09 -21.17
CA SER A 10 9.72 40.78 -20.98
C SER A 10 9.28 40.13 -19.67
N ALA A 11 8.00 40.28 -19.32
CA ALA A 11 7.34 39.55 -18.23
C ALA A 11 6.38 38.53 -18.86
N SER A 12 6.90 37.52 -19.55
CA SER A 12 6.14 36.37 -20.06
C SER A 12 7.09 35.27 -20.55
N LEU A 13 8.15 34.94 -19.80
CA LEU A 13 8.76 33.62 -19.98
C LEU A 13 7.81 32.62 -19.30
N LEU A 14 6.83 32.20 -20.09
CA LEU A 14 6.26 30.86 -20.11
C LEU A 14 6.45 30.09 -18.80
N LEU A 15 5.58 30.38 -17.83
CA LEU A 15 5.04 29.32 -16.99
C LEU A 15 4.26 28.38 -17.92
N LEU A 16 4.99 27.58 -18.70
CA LEU A 16 4.48 26.32 -19.16
C LEU A 16 4.09 25.63 -17.85
N PRO A 17 2.81 25.30 -17.60
CA PRO A 17 2.59 24.20 -16.69
C PRO A 17 3.41 23.09 -17.34
N ALA A 18 4.42 22.61 -16.64
CA ALA A 18 4.86 21.25 -16.89
C ALA A 18 3.55 20.48 -16.75
N ALA A 19 2.91 20.19 -17.87
CA ALA A 19 1.89 19.19 -17.99
C ALA A 19 2.67 17.94 -17.67
N ALA A 20 2.84 17.73 -16.37
CA ALA A 20 3.36 16.54 -15.81
C ALA A 20 2.50 15.49 -16.49
N HIS A 21 3.13 14.76 -17.41
CA HIS A 21 2.86 13.34 -17.46
C HIS A 21 3.29 12.81 -16.08
N ALA A 22 2.57 13.21 -15.03
CA ALA A 22 2.30 12.37 -13.90
C ALA A 22 1.55 11.22 -14.54
N GLN A 23 2.31 10.30 -15.14
CA GLN A 23 1.92 8.91 -15.16
C GLN A 23 1.33 8.69 -13.77
N ASN A 24 0.04 8.40 -13.71
CA ASN A 24 -0.69 8.35 -12.46
C ASN A 24 -0.17 7.14 -11.69
N ILE A 25 0.98 7.32 -11.03
CA ILE A 25 1.81 6.32 -10.38
C ILE A 25 1.21 5.86 -9.05
N CYS A 26 0.20 6.57 -8.57
CA CYS A 26 -0.47 6.30 -7.30
C CYS A 26 -1.85 5.66 -7.53
N LYS A 27 -1.94 4.80 -8.54
CA LYS A 27 -3.14 4.03 -8.88
C LYS A 27 -2.88 2.53 -8.72
N THR A 28 -3.96 1.79 -8.48
CA THR A 28 -3.95 0.32 -8.40
C THR A 28 -4.62 -0.30 -9.64
N SER A 29 -5.41 0.49 -10.38
CA SER A 29 -6.11 0.06 -11.60
C SER A 29 -5.34 0.37 -12.90
N TYR A 30 -5.10 -0.65 -13.72
CA TYR A 30 -4.39 -0.57 -15.00
C TYR A 30 -5.22 -1.14 -16.13
N LYS A 31 -5.23 -0.47 -17.29
CA LYS A 31 -5.83 -1.02 -18.52
C LYS A 31 -4.87 -2.00 -19.20
N PRO A 32 -5.38 -2.95 -20.00
CA PRO A 32 -4.51 -3.82 -20.80
C PRO A 32 -3.51 -3.01 -21.64
N GLY A 33 -2.23 -3.34 -21.53
CA GLY A 33 -1.15 -2.65 -22.24
C GLY A 33 -0.62 -1.37 -21.58
N GLU A 34 -1.20 -0.91 -20.47
CA GLU A 34 -0.60 0.15 -19.66
C GLU A 34 0.64 -0.39 -18.90
N GLN A 35 1.64 0.47 -18.72
CA GLN A 35 2.76 0.15 -17.84
C GLN A 35 2.26 0.08 -16.40
N ILE A 36 2.55 -1.04 -15.75
CA ILE A 36 2.20 -1.27 -14.35
C ILE A 36 3.28 -0.63 -13.49
N GLU A 37 2.86 0.17 -12.50
CA GLU A 37 3.77 0.65 -11.46
C GLU A 37 4.13 -0.53 -10.55
N THR A 38 5.42 -0.84 -10.47
CA THR A 38 5.91 -1.98 -9.69
C THR A 38 6.46 -1.58 -8.33
N ARG A 39 6.66 -0.28 -8.04
CA ARG A 39 7.22 0.20 -6.76
C ARG A 39 6.43 -0.26 -5.54
N PHE A 40 5.11 -0.38 -5.68
CA PHE A 40 4.23 -0.81 -4.59
C PHE A 40 3.76 -2.26 -4.75
N MET A 41 4.29 -2.98 -5.74
CA MET A 41 4.06 -4.40 -5.88
C MET A 41 4.58 -5.11 -4.64
N GLY A 42 3.77 -5.99 -4.04
CA GLY A 42 4.12 -6.62 -2.77
C GLY A 42 3.54 -5.94 -1.54
N MET A 43 2.94 -4.76 -1.66
CA MET A 43 2.34 -4.07 -0.50
C MET A 43 1.23 -4.89 0.16
N GLU A 44 0.35 -5.51 -0.63
CA GLU A 44 -0.70 -6.41 -0.12
C GLU A 44 -0.13 -7.64 0.59
N TYR A 45 0.96 -8.22 0.06
CA TYR A 45 1.65 -9.35 0.69
C TYR A 45 2.29 -8.93 2.01
N ALA A 46 2.96 -7.78 2.05
CA ALA A 46 3.56 -7.24 3.26
C ALA A 46 2.50 -6.93 4.33
N LEU A 47 1.34 -6.41 3.94
CA LEU A 47 0.19 -6.21 4.83
C LEU A 47 -0.30 -7.54 5.42
N MET A 48 -0.44 -8.58 4.60
CA MET A 48 -0.83 -9.92 5.05
C MET A 48 0.22 -10.55 5.98
N MET A 49 1.51 -10.41 5.66
CA MET A 49 2.61 -10.86 6.53
C MET A 49 2.53 -10.22 7.92
N PHE A 50 2.25 -8.91 7.97
CA PHE A 50 2.06 -8.18 9.22
C PHE A 50 0.86 -8.72 10.02
N ALA A 51 -0.27 -8.95 9.34
CA ALA A 51 -1.45 -9.51 9.97
C ALA A 51 -1.23 -10.92 10.52
N LEU A 52 -0.53 -11.78 9.78
CA LEU A 52 -0.22 -13.15 10.20
C LEU A 52 0.83 -13.20 11.31
N ALA A 53 1.80 -12.28 11.30
CA ALA A 53 2.79 -12.13 12.36
C ALA A 53 2.09 -11.93 13.71
N GLU A 54 1.15 -10.98 13.79
CA GLU A 54 0.36 -10.71 15.00
C GLU A 54 -0.60 -11.87 15.32
N LYS A 55 -1.47 -12.22 14.37
CA LYS A 55 -2.67 -13.04 14.66
C LYS A 55 -2.42 -14.54 14.72
N TYR A 56 -1.30 -15.02 14.16
CA TYR A 56 -0.96 -16.44 14.17
C TYR A 56 0.40 -16.70 14.81
N CYS A 57 1.41 -15.90 14.50
CA CYS A 57 2.78 -16.12 14.99
C CYS A 57 3.05 -15.54 16.39
N GLY A 58 2.10 -14.80 16.97
CA GLY A 58 2.21 -14.24 18.31
C GLY A 58 3.17 -13.06 18.42
N ALA A 59 3.43 -12.36 17.32
CA ALA A 59 4.18 -11.12 17.34
C ALA A 59 3.38 -10.02 18.07
N PRO A 60 4.04 -9.04 18.69
CA PRO A 60 3.35 -7.90 19.31
C PRO A 60 2.49 -7.14 18.29
N ARG A 61 1.31 -6.69 18.72
CA ARG A 61 0.47 -5.81 17.89
C ARG A 61 1.19 -4.49 17.65
N GLN A 62 1.37 -4.13 16.39
CA GLN A 62 1.90 -2.84 15.96
C GLN A 62 0.89 -2.18 15.02
N GLN A 63 0.84 -0.85 15.01
CA GLN A 63 -0.05 -0.13 14.09
C GLN A 63 0.51 -0.21 12.67
N MET A 64 -0.25 -0.70 11.70
CA MET A 64 0.23 -0.80 10.31
C MET A 64 0.28 0.58 9.64
N ARG A 65 -0.67 1.47 9.98
CA ARG A 65 -0.83 2.79 9.33
C ARG A 65 0.48 3.58 9.19
N PRO A 66 1.27 3.84 10.26
CA PRO A 66 2.48 4.66 10.13
C PRO A 66 3.54 4.05 9.21
N TYR A 67 3.60 2.72 9.13
CA TYR A 67 4.58 2.02 8.27
C TYR A 67 4.17 2.07 6.80
N PHE A 68 2.96 1.62 6.49
CA PHE A 68 2.52 1.45 5.11
C PHE A 68 2.11 2.77 4.46
N LEU A 69 1.29 3.58 5.13
CA LEU A 69 0.89 4.89 4.60
C LEU A 69 2.07 5.86 4.59
N GLY A 70 2.94 5.80 5.59
CA GLY A 70 4.18 6.58 5.61
C GLY A 70 5.14 6.20 4.47
N HIS A 71 5.19 4.92 4.07
CA HIS A 71 5.97 4.49 2.91
C HIS A 71 5.38 5.05 1.59
N LEU A 72 4.06 5.04 1.43
CA LEU A 72 3.40 5.65 0.26
C LEU A 72 3.65 7.17 0.19
N GLU A 73 3.48 7.88 1.31
CA GLU A 73 3.71 9.32 1.40
C GLU A 73 5.15 9.69 1.05
N LYS A 74 6.14 8.92 1.52
CA LYS A 74 7.56 9.09 1.15
C LYS A 74 7.81 8.98 -0.35
N HIS A 75 6.98 8.23 -1.07
CA HIS A 75 7.08 8.04 -2.53
C HIS A 75 6.13 8.95 -3.33
N GLY A 76 5.50 9.93 -2.68
CA GLY A 76 4.63 10.92 -3.31
C GLY A 76 3.17 10.47 -3.45
N CYS A 77 2.77 9.34 -2.87
CA CYS A 77 1.40 8.84 -2.88
C CYS A 77 0.75 9.12 -1.51
N GLY A 78 0.23 10.33 -1.33
CA GLY A 78 -0.44 10.75 -0.10
C GLY A 78 -1.95 10.54 -0.10
N PRO A 79 -2.65 11.06 0.93
CA PRO A 79 -4.10 11.10 0.99
C PRO A 79 -4.73 11.66 -0.30
N GLY A 80 -5.79 11.03 -0.78
CA GLY A 80 -6.48 11.40 -2.03
C GLY A 80 -5.99 10.66 -3.28
N THR A 81 -4.93 9.85 -3.16
CA THR A 81 -4.53 8.90 -4.21
C THR A 81 -5.25 7.56 -4.07
N GLU A 82 -5.46 6.86 -5.18
CA GLU A 82 -6.18 5.57 -5.22
C GLU A 82 -5.45 4.51 -4.39
N ILE A 83 -4.13 4.38 -4.56
CA ILE A 83 -3.35 3.42 -3.76
C ILE A 83 -3.38 3.72 -2.26
N TYR A 84 -3.36 5.00 -1.85
CA TYR A 84 -3.44 5.35 -0.44
C TYR A 84 -4.78 4.91 0.16
N ALA A 85 -5.89 5.18 -0.55
CA ALA A 85 -7.22 4.78 -0.10
C ALA A 85 -7.37 3.25 -0.03
N ASP A 86 -6.83 2.52 -1.01
CA ASP A 86 -6.89 1.05 -1.05
C ASP A 86 -6.08 0.41 0.08
N VAL A 87 -4.88 0.94 0.34
CA VAL A 87 -4.00 0.47 1.41
C VAL A 87 -4.56 0.84 2.78
N GLU A 88 -5.11 2.05 2.94
CA GLU A 88 -5.79 2.47 4.16
C GLU A 88 -6.98 1.56 4.49
N LYS A 89 -7.80 1.23 3.48
CA LYS A 89 -8.93 0.31 3.62
C LYS A 89 -8.46 -1.11 3.98
N SER A 90 -7.40 -1.59 3.33
CA SER A 90 -6.82 -2.90 3.61
C SER A 90 -6.28 -2.99 5.03
N ILE A 91 -5.58 -1.96 5.50
CA ILE A 91 -5.11 -1.86 6.89
C ILE A 91 -6.29 -1.94 7.87
N ALA A 92 -7.34 -1.14 7.66
CA ALA A 92 -8.51 -1.15 8.54
C ALA A 92 -9.17 -2.54 8.61
N TRP A 93 -9.28 -3.23 7.47
CA TRP A 93 -9.81 -4.59 7.42
C TRP A 93 -8.90 -5.60 8.14
N LEU A 94 -7.59 -5.55 7.92
CA LEU A 94 -6.63 -6.47 8.53
C LEU A 94 -6.51 -6.27 10.05
N GLU A 95 -6.50 -5.03 10.52
CA GLU A 95 -6.40 -4.73 11.95
C GLU A 95 -7.63 -5.20 12.73
N ASP A 96 -8.82 -5.17 12.12
CA ASP A 96 -10.09 -5.65 12.68
C ASP A 96 -10.31 -7.17 12.51
N ALA A 97 -9.81 -7.76 11.42
CA ALA A 97 -10.10 -9.16 11.11
C ALA A 97 -9.55 -10.15 12.13
N SER A 98 -10.35 -11.15 12.51
CA SER A 98 -9.85 -12.34 13.19
C SER A 98 -9.13 -13.28 12.21
N LEU A 99 -8.32 -14.20 12.71
CA LEU A 99 -7.65 -15.20 11.85
C LEU A 99 -8.65 -16.00 11.00
N LYS A 100 -9.83 -16.31 11.56
CA LYS A 100 -10.92 -16.96 10.83
C LYS A 100 -11.43 -16.09 9.67
N ARG A 101 -11.63 -14.79 9.92
CA ARG A 101 -12.09 -13.84 8.89
C ARG A 101 -11.05 -13.66 7.77
N LEU A 102 -9.76 -13.72 8.10
CA LEU A 102 -8.68 -13.76 7.11
C LEU A 102 -8.76 -15.04 6.26
N ALA A 103 -8.88 -16.21 6.88
CA ALA A 103 -9.00 -17.49 6.18
C ALA A 103 -10.23 -17.58 5.26
N GLN A 104 -11.29 -16.85 5.60
CA GLN A 104 -12.51 -16.76 4.80
C GLN A 104 -12.40 -15.81 3.60
N GLY A 105 -11.31 -15.03 3.48
CA GLY A 105 -11.15 -14.05 2.39
C GLY A 105 -12.28 -13.01 2.34
N GLY A 106 -12.93 -12.74 3.48
CA GLY A 106 -14.09 -11.86 3.56
C GLY A 106 -15.46 -12.51 3.29
N ASP A 107 -15.53 -13.77 2.86
CA ASP A 107 -16.80 -14.49 2.72
C ASP A 107 -17.23 -15.14 4.04
N SER A 108 -18.08 -14.43 4.79
CA SER A 108 -18.60 -14.93 6.07
C SER A 108 -19.48 -16.18 5.94
N LYS A 109 -19.91 -16.56 4.72
CA LYS A 109 -20.70 -17.77 4.47
C LYS A 109 -19.84 -19.03 4.43
N LEU A 110 -18.52 -18.90 4.26
CA LEU A 110 -17.60 -20.03 4.33
C LEU A 110 -17.50 -20.53 5.77
N ALA A 111 -18.17 -21.64 6.07
CA ALA A 111 -18.14 -22.25 7.39
C ALA A 111 -16.82 -23.03 7.61
N LEU A 112 -15.74 -22.32 7.94
CA LEU A 112 -14.46 -22.93 8.30
C LEU A 112 -14.45 -23.36 9.77
N SER A 113 -14.00 -24.60 10.01
CA SER A 113 -13.65 -25.09 11.33
C SER A 113 -12.33 -24.48 11.83
N ASP A 114 -12.10 -24.48 13.14
CA ASP A 114 -10.85 -23.98 13.71
C ASP A 114 -9.61 -24.72 13.19
N ARG A 115 -9.77 -26.00 12.86
CA ARG A 115 -8.71 -26.80 12.24
C ARG A 115 -8.37 -26.26 10.85
N GLN A 116 -9.37 -26.00 10.00
CA GLN A 116 -9.16 -25.43 8.67
C GLN A 116 -8.56 -24.03 8.73
N VAL A 117 -8.97 -23.20 9.71
CA VAL A 117 -8.38 -21.88 9.93
C VAL A 117 -6.90 -21.99 10.30
N ARG A 118 -6.53 -22.91 11.19
CA ARG A 118 -5.13 -23.15 11.56
C ARG A 118 -4.30 -23.74 10.44
N GLU A 119 -4.86 -24.67 9.66
CA GLU A 119 -4.20 -25.25 8.49
C GLU A 119 -3.93 -24.17 7.43
N TRP A 120 -4.93 -23.35 7.10
CA TRP A 120 -4.77 -22.20 6.20
C TRP A 120 -3.67 -21.26 6.69
N ALA A 121 -3.71 -20.85 7.97
CA ALA A 121 -2.74 -19.92 8.52
C ALA A 121 -1.32 -20.51 8.53
N SER A 122 -1.19 -21.80 8.89
CA SER A 122 0.08 -22.51 8.84
C SER A 122 0.66 -22.54 7.43
N THR A 123 -0.15 -22.90 6.43
CA THR A 123 0.30 -22.93 5.02
C THR A 123 0.70 -21.53 4.56
N ALA A 124 -0.15 -20.52 4.76
CA ALA A 124 0.15 -19.16 4.37
C ALA A 124 1.45 -18.64 5.00
N VAL A 125 1.67 -18.91 6.29
CA VAL A 125 2.91 -18.54 6.97
C VAL A 125 4.12 -19.28 6.43
N GLN A 126 4.01 -20.58 6.13
CA GLN A 126 5.12 -21.34 5.54
C GLN A 126 5.49 -20.82 4.15
N ASP A 127 4.49 -20.52 3.32
CA ASP A 127 4.70 -19.94 1.97
C ASP A 127 5.37 -18.55 2.05
N LEU A 128 5.17 -17.84 3.16
CA LEU A 128 5.77 -16.53 3.44
C LEU A 128 7.09 -16.61 4.24
N GLY A 129 7.68 -17.80 4.38
CA GLY A 129 9.01 -17.99 4.99
C GLY A 129 9.02 -18.34 6.48
N GLY A 130 7.86 -18.61 7.08
CA GLY A 130 7.72 -19.06 8.46
C GLY A 130 7.57 -17.94 9.48
N CYS A 131 7.16 -18.30 10.71
CA CYS A 131 6.83 -17.32 11.74
C CYS A 131 8.01 -16.43 12.17
N GLU A 132 9.23 -16.95 12.16
CA GLU A 132 10.40 -16.15 12.54
C GLU A 132 10.70 -15.06 11.49
N ALA A 133 10.54 -15.37 10.20
CA ALA A 133 10.67 -14.38 9.12
C ALA A 133 9.61 -13.28 9.22
N LEU A 134 8.36 -13.66 9.54
CA LEU A 134 7.26 -12.71 9.70
C LEU A 134 7.47 -11.78 10.89
N LYS A 135 7.86 -12.33 12.06
CA LYS A 135 8.18 -11.51 13.25
C LYS A 135 9.33 -10.54 12.97
N GLN A 136 10.41 -11.05 12.36
CA GLN A 136 11.57 -10.24 12.03
C GLN A 136 11.21 -9.12 11.04
N GLY A 137 10.42 -9.42 10.01
CA GLY A 137 9.97 -8.44 9.04
C GLY A 137 9.05 -7.38 9.64
N GLN A 138 8.25 -7.73 10.66
CA GLN A 138 7.46 -6.76 11.40
C GLN A 138 8.35 -5.81 12.23
N ASP A 139 9.34 -6.35 12.95
CA ASP A 139 10.28 -5.55 13.76
C ASP A 139 11.17 -4.63 12.92
N GLN A 140 11.60 -5.13 11.76
CA GLN A 140 12.51 -4.40 10.88
C GLN A 140 11.77 -3.54 9.85
N GLY A 141 10.49 -3.80 9.59
CA GLY A 141 9.68 -3.19 8.53
C GLY A 141 9.84 -3.94 7.20
N PHE A 142 8.72 -4.45 6.65
CA PHE A 142 8.65 -5.19 5.38
C PHE A 142 8.95 -4.35 4.12
N LEU A 143 8.96 -3.02 4.24
CA LEU A 143 9.06 -2.07 3.12
C LEU A 143 10.33 -1.22 3.17
N LYS A 144 11.40 -1.76 3.77
CA LYS A 144 12.73 -1.14 3.79
C LYS A 144 13.44 -1.27 2.46
#